data_AF-A0A7W1QA84-F1
#
_entry.id   AF-A0A7W1QA84-F1
#
_cell.length_a   1.000
_cell.length_b   1.000
_cell.length_c   1.000
_cell.angle_alpha   90.00
_cell.angle_beta   90.00
_cell.angle_gamma   90.00
#
_symmetry.space_group_name_H-M   'P 1'
#
loop_
_entity.id
_entity.type
_entity.pdbx_description
1 polymer ?
#
loop_
_entity_poly.entity_id
_entity_poly.type
_entity_poly.pdbx_seq_one_letter_code
_entity_poly.pdbx_strand_id
1 'polypeptide(L)'
;MIEQSRPPFSDRFLERNLVVAAWTVGVLCLGTSLVPVINGPQGYDTAPLTSAVHALFAGGDVYTGKGAGDFLYPPSALLFLLPLGALSIAWAGRLFFLVDLATVLAATAMLLHLFGLRWRGIAGAIALLALGLAWPVTFTLDAGNVNGPVLLGLAAFLLAATRQRWTLAAVCLGLTLALKPILAPVLLVVALYRRWQALAIAVAVPVLLSVPLLLAAPATRAFFHTTVPLLLHGQNAQIQEASIALRSAAARLAVPDAAIRAAEIAVLVLTLWLLWQRRRGSAIEPRSLVELTTIALVGGFLLSSFSFSHYGIFVLPFAISLFDRSSPHRHWLTAACVFCIGLRQGWGLNQLPHRVDEVLAQRFTLALLALLLAFWLGIKRETLQLSGRRTTSDAGPEPVLPAPTDPLSSTPLAEPRRGRTLRR
;
A
#
# COMPACT_ATOMS: atom_id res chain seq x y z
N MET A 1 6.09 0.17 -59.14
CA MET A 1 6.17 0.56 -57.72
C MET A 1 5.08 -0.17 -56.98
N ILE A 2 5.44 -1.23 -56.25
CA ILE A 2 4.49 -1.95 -55.39
C ILE A 2 4.46 -1.18 -54.07
N GLU A 3 3.37 -0.48 -53.84
CA GLU A 3 3.08 0.18 -52.57
C GLU A 3 2.97 -0.92 -51.51
N GLN A 4 4.04 -1.12 -50.72
CA GLN A 4 4.01 -2.02 -49.56
C GLN A 4 2.95 -1.49 -48.60
N SER A 5 1.77 -2.11 -48.62
CA SER A 5 0.71 -1.89 -47.66
C SER A 5 1.29 -2.10 -46.27
N ARG A 6 1.43 -1.01 -45.51
CA ARG A 6 1.81 -1.10 -44.10
C ARG A 6 0.79 -2.04 -43.43
N PRO A 7 1.23 -3.05 -42.67
CA PRO A 7 0.31 -3.97 -42.03
C PRO A 7 -0.71 -3.17 -41.20
N PRO A 8 -2.01 -3.51 -41.28
CA PRO A 8 -3.10 -2.74 -40.66
C PRO A 8 -2.97 -2.62 -39.12
N PHE A 9 -2.10 -3.42 -38.53
CA PHE A 9 -1.75 -3.43 -37.12
C PHE A 9 -0.26 -3.11 -36.94
N SER A 10 0.08 -1.82 -36.88
CA SER A 10 1.39 -1.42 -36.35
C SER A 10 1.39 -1.50 -34.83
N ASP A 11 2.52 -1.83 -34.21
CA ASP A 11 2.64 -1.96 -32.75
C ASP A 11 2.14 -0.72 -31.99
N ARG A 12 2.40 0.48 -32.53
CA ARG A 12 1.92 1.75 -31.95
C ARG A 12 0.41 1.92 -32.02
N PHE A 13 -0.23 1.41 -33.08
CA PHE A 13 -1.68 1.45 -33.23
C PHE A 13 -2.35 0.52 -32.22
N LEU A 14 -1.83 -0.70 -32.08
CA LEU A 14 -2.25 -1.68 -31.06
C LEU A 14 -2.09 -1.13 -29.65
N GLU A 15 -0.92 -0.57 -29.32
CA GLU A 15 -0.64 0.00 -27.99
C GLU A 15 -1.61 1.12 -27.63
N ARG A 16 -1.87 2.06 -28.56
CA ARG A 16 -2.83 3.15 -28.33
C ARG A 16 -4.24 2.64 -28.10
N ASN A 17 -4.69 1.68 -28.90
CA ASN A 17 -6.05 1.13 -28.78
C ASN A 17 -6.22 0.33 -27.48
N LEU A 18 -5.19 -0.41 -27.06
CA LEU A 18 -5.18 -1.12 -25.77
C LEU A 18 -5.24 -0.15 -24.59
N VAL A 19 -4.48 0.95 -24.65
CA VAL A 19 -4.53 2.01 -23.62
C VAL A 19 -5.93 2.61 -23.55
N VAL A 20 -6.52 2.98 -24.69
CA VAL A 20 -7.88 3.54 -24.73
C VAL A 20 -8.90 2.55 -24.17
N ALA A 21 -8.86 1.28 -24.61
CA ALA A 21 -9.76 0.25 -24.11
C ALA A 21 -9.63 0.05 -22.59
N ALA A 22 -8.39 -0.04 -22.08
CA ALA A 22 -8.14 -0.17 -20.64
C ALA A 22 -8.65 1.05 -19.85
N TRP A 23 -8.50 2.27 -20.40
CA TRP A 23 -9.07 3.49 -19.81
C TRP A 23 -10.59 3.44 -19.79
N THR A 24 -11.22 3.09 -20.91
CA THR A 24 -12.68 2.99 -21.00
C THR A 24 -13.21 2.00 -19.97
N VAL A 25 -12.67 0.79 -19.91
CA VAL A 25 -13.10 -0.23 -18.95
C VAL A 25 -12.83 0.25 -17.52
N GLY A 26 -11.66 0.84 -17.23
CA GLY A 26 -11.35 1.36 -15.91
C GLY A 26 -12.30 2.46 -15.44
N VAL A 27 -12.64 3.42 -16.31
CA VAL A 27 -13.61 4.48 -16.02
C VAL A 27 -14.99 3.89 -15.78
N LEU A 28 -15.44 2.95 -16.63
CA LEU A 28 -16.74 2.30 -16.48
C LEU A 28 -16.81 1.51 -15.17
N CYS A 29 -15.81 0.69 -14.87
CA CYS A 29 -15.73 -0.07 -13.63
C CYS A 29 -15.78 0.84 -12.41
N LEU A 30 -14.96 1.90 -12.36
CA LEU A 30 -14.97 2.82 -11.23
C LEU A 30 -16.29 3.59 -11.13
N GLY A 31 -16.88 3.97 -12.28
CA GLY A 31 -18.18 4.63 -12.38
C GLY A 31 -19.32 3.79 -11.81
N THR A 32 -19.24 2.46 -11.82
CA THR A 32 -20.24 1.61 -11.16
C THR A 32 -20.31 1.82 -9.63
N SER A 33 -19.24 2.34 -9.02
CA SER A 33 -19.21 2.67 -7.58
C SER A 33 -20.17 3.82 -7.23
N LEU A 34 -20.64 4.59 -8.21
CA LEU A 34 -21.66 5.63 -7.99
C LEU A 34 -23.04 5.03 -7.69
N VAL A 35 -23.34 3.84 -8.22
CA VAL A 35 -24.67 3.21 -8.10
C VAL A 35 -25.08 3.00 -6.63
N PRO A 36 -24.29 2.33 -5.78
CA PRO A 36 -24.69 2.10 -4.40
C PRO A 36 -24.67 3.39 -3.55
N VAL A 37 -23.87 4.40 -3.93
CA VAL A 37 -23.88 5.73 -3.27
C VAL A 37 -25.15 6.54 -3.58
N ILE A 38 -25.76 6.34 -4.75
CA ILE A 38 -27.00 7.04 -5.11
C ILE A 38 -28.23 6.25 -4.66
N ASN A 39 -28.22 4.93 -4.83
CA ASN A 39 -29.40 4.07 -4.65
C ASN A 39 -29.37 3.22 -3.37
N GLY A 40 -28.19 3.00 -2.79
CA GLY A 40 -27.98 2.09 -1.66
C GLY A 40 -28.23 2.76 -0.31
N PRO A 41 -28.44 1.95 0.74
CA PRO A 41 -28.56 2.45 2.10
C PRO A 41 -27.25 3.14 2.51
N GLN A 42 -27.31 4.46 2.67
CA GLN A 42 -26.16 5.24 3.13
C GLN A 42 -25.91 4.99 4.61
N GLY A 43 -24.64 5.03 5.04
CA GLY A 43 -24.32 5.22 6.45
C GLY A 43 -23.47 4.18 7.15
N TYR A 44 -22.88 3.18 6.46
CA TYR A 44 -22.05 2.18 7.16
C TYR A 44 -20.90 2.82 7.96
N ASP A 45 -20.04 3.60 7.29
CA ASP A 45 -19.02 4.41 7.96
C ASP A 45 -19.40 5.89 8.04
N THR A 46 -20.28 6.38 7.15
CA THR A 46 -20.73 7.78 7.18
C THR A 46 -21.62 8.10 8.39
N ALA A 47 -22.47 7.18 8.87
CA ALA A 47 -23.39 7.48 9.98
C ALA A 47 -22.65 7.78 11.29
N PRO A 48 -21.70 6.94 11.75
CA PRO A 48 -20.95 7.23 12.98
C PRO A 48 -20.22 8.59 12.94
N LEU A 49 -19.64 8.92 11.78
CA LEU A 49 -18.92 10.19 11.58
C LEU A 49 -19.88 11.40 11.62
N THR A 50 -21.03 11.29 10.95
CA THR A 50 -22.02 12.38 10.88
C THR A 50 -22.72 12.56 12.22
N SER A 51 -23.08 11.47 12.90
CA SER A 51 -23.68 11.47 14.23
C SER A 51 -22.76 12.10 15.27
N ALA A 52 -21.45 11.82 15.22
CA ALA A 52 -20.49 12.46 16.12
C ALA A 52 -20.40 13.98 15.93
N VAL A 53 -20.46 14.47 14.68
CA VAL A 53 -20.45 15.92 14.41
C VAL A 53 -21.77 16.57 14.87
N HIS A 54 -22.92 15.93 14.63
CA HIS A 54 -24.19 16.42 15.14
C HIS A 54 -24.23 16.44 16.68
N ALA A 55 -23.71 15.40 17.34
CA ALA A 55 -23.59 15.36 18.79
C ALA A 55 -22.68 16.49 19.30
N LEU A 56 -21.55 16.74 18.65
CA LEU A 56 -20.66 17.86 18.98
C LEU A 56 -21.40 19.21 18.92
N PHE A 57 -22.17 19.47 17.86
CA PHE A 57 -22.95 20.71 17.71
C PHE A 57 -24.10 20.83 18.71
N ALA A 58 -24.70 19.71 19.10
CA ALA A 58 -25.73 19.68 20.13
C ALA A 58 -25.17 19.75 21.56
N GLY A 59 -23.83 19.78 21.73
CA GLY A 59 -23.19 19.72 23.05
C GLY A 59 -23.35 18.36 23.76
N GLY A 60 -23.67 17.31 23.00
CA GLY A 60 -23.88 15.95 23.50
C GLY A 60 -22.64 15.06 23.47
N ASP A 61 -22.85 13.77 23.75
CA ASP A 61 -21.78 12.78 23.82
C ASP A 61 -21.32 12.33 22.43
N VAL A 62 -20.07 12.65 22.11
CA VAL A 62 -19.44 12.25 20.84
C VAL A 62 -18.98 10.78 20.86
N TYR A 63 -18.55 10.29 22.03
CA TYR A 63 -18.01 8.95 22.22
C TYR A 63 -18.92 8.15 23.15
N THR A 64 -19.71 7.25 22.57
CA THR A 64 -20.81 6.58 23.27
C THR A 64 -20.47 5.22 23.87
N GLY A 65 -19.41 4.55 23.40
CA GLY A 65 -18.97 3.25 23.94
C GLY A 65 -19.92 2.08 23.64
N LYS A 66 -20.81 2.23 22.65
CA LYS A 66 -21.76 1.21 22.21
C LYS A 66 -21.10 0.16 21.29
N GLY A 67 -19.88 0.42 20.80
CA GLY A 67 -19.12 -0.53 19.99
C GLY A 67 -19.28 -0.31 18.49
N ALA A 68 -19.77 -1.32 17.76
CA ALA A 68 -19.96 -1.20 16.32
C ALA A 68 -20.97 -0.08 16.00
N GLY A 69 -20.55 0.89 15.19
CA GLY A 69 -21.32 2.10 14.91
C GLY A 69 -20.92 3.32 15.77
N ASP A 70 -19.94 3.20 16.66
CA ASP A 70 -19.36 4.33 17.37
C ASP A 70 -18.36 5.13 16.51
N PHE A 71 -18.18 6.39 16.87
CA PHE A 71 -17.08 7.21 16.38
C PHE A 71 -15.76 6.80 17.05
N LEU A 72 -14.85 6.22 16.27
CA LEU A 72 -13.59 5.65 16.76
C LEU A 72 -12.36 6.53 16.47
N TYR A 73 -12.55 7.76 15.99
CA TYR A 73 -11.45 8.60 15.52
C TYR A 73 -10.98 9.56 16.62
N PRO A 74 -9.75 10.09 16.55
CA PRO A 74 -9.27 11.06 17.54
C PRO A 74 -10.10 12.35 17.53
N PRO A 75 -10.09 13.14 18.62
CA PRO A 75 -10.82 14.42 18.65
C PRO A 75 -10.48 15.32 17.46
N SER A 76 -9.20 15.43 17.07
CA SER A 76 -8.78 16.19 15.89
C SER A 76 -9.53 15.85 14.60
N ALA A 77 -10.03 14.62 14.45
CA ALA A 77 -10.78 14.19 13.28
C ALA A 77 -12.06 15.01 13.09
N LEU A 78 -12.71 15.42 14.19
CA LEU A 78 -13.94 16.21 14.15
C LEU A 78 -13.73 17.55 13.43
N LEU A 79 -12.54 18.16 13.51
CA LEU A 79 -12.22 19.40 12.78
C LEU A 79 -12.35 19.23 11.26
N PHE A 80 -11.90 18.08 10.74
CA PHE A 80 -12.00 17.76 9.31
C PHE A 80 -13.45 17.42 8.91
N LEU A 81 -14.24 16.94 9.87
CA LEU A 81 -15.60 16.46 9.67
C LEU A 81 -16.67 17.54 9.93
N LEU A 82 -16.30 18.72 10.46
CA LEU A 82 -17.24 19.83 10.72
C LEU A 82 -18.20 20.15 9.57
N PRO A 83 -17.78 20.15 8.28
CA PRO A 83 -18.70 20.42 7.17
C PRO A 83 -19.89 19.45 7.10
N LEU A 84 -19.77 18.25 7.66
CA LEU A 84 -20.85 17.26 7.67
C LEU A 84 -22.03 17.67 8.54
N GLY A 85 -21.82 18.51 9.55
CA GLY A 85 -22.89 18.94 10.45
C GLY A 85 -23.95 19.83 9.78
N ALA A 86 -23.69 20.29 8.56
CA ALA A 86 -24.66 21.02 7.73
C ALA A 86 -25.42 20.11 6.74
N LEU A 87 -25.12 18.81 6.71
CA LEU A 87 -25.62 17.88 5.68
C LEU A 87 -26.52 16.82 6.29
N SER A 88 -27.53 16.40 5.52
CA SER A 88 -28.20 15.13 5.81
C SER A 88 -27.24 13.96 5.53
N ILE A 89 -27.49 12.80 6.16
CA ILE A 89 -26.64 11.62 5.97
C ILE A 89 -26.47 11.21 4.51
N ALA A 90 -27.51 11.40 3.69
CA ALA A 90 -27.45 11.11 2.26
C ALA A 90 -26.48 12.05 1.51
N TRP A 91 -26.48 13.34 1.85
CA TRP A 91 -25.56 14.29 1.26
C TRP A 91 -24.13 14.15 1.82
N ALA A 92 -23.99 13.79 3.10
CA ALA A 92 -22.71 13.44 3.70
C ALA A 92 -22.06 12.25 2.97
N GLY A 93 -22.83 11.18 2.69
CA GLY A 93 -22.33 10.01 1.96
C GLY A 93 -21.85 10.36 0.54
N ARG A 94 -22.62 11.18 -0.18
CA ARG A 94 -22.23 11.68 -1.52
C ARG A 94 -20.96 12.54 -1.47
N LEU A 95 -20.82 13.39 -0.45
CA LEU A 95 -19.61 14.18 -0.26
C LEU A 95 -18.39 13.29 0.01
N PHE A 96 -18.54 12.28 0.88
CA PHE A 96 -17.48 11.30 1.12
C PHE A 96 -17.07 10.57 -0.15
N PHE A 97 -18.03 10.08 -0.94
CA PHE A 97 -17.73 9.44 -2.22
C PHE A 97 -16.89 10.34 -3.12
N LEU A 98 -17.28 11.61 -3.29
CA LEU A 98 -16.53 12.56 -4.13
C LEU A 98 -15.12 12.81 -3.59
N VAL A 99 -14.99 12.99 -2.28
CA VAL A 99 -13.70 13.23 -1.62
C VAL A 99 -12.79 12.01 -1.71
N ASP A 100 -13.29 10.82 -1.37
CA ASP A 100 -12.52 9.57 -1.47
C ASP A 100 -12.13 9.28 -2.92
N LEU A 101 -13.04 9.44 -3.89
CA LEU A 101 -12.73 9.27 -5.30
C LEU A 101 -11.61 10.21 -5.75
N ALA A 102 -11.75 11.51 -5.47
CA ALA A 102 -10.75 12.50 -5.86
C ALA A 102 -9.38 12.23 -5.22
N THR A 103 -9.36 11.92 -3.92
CA THR A 103 -8.13 11.69 -3.17
C THR A 103 -7.45 10.37 -3.51
N VAL A 104 -8.21 9.29 -3.77
CA VAL A 104 -7.66 8.01 -4.26
C VAL A 104 -7.04 8.19 -5.65
N LEU A 105 -7.70 8.90 -6.57
CA LEU A 105 -7.16 9.17 -7.90
C LEU A 105 -5.89 10.03 -7.83
N ALA A 106 -5.91 11.09 -7.01
CA ALA A 106 -4.74 11.95 -6.79
C ALA A 106 -3.57 11.17 -6.17
N ALA A 107 -3.84 10.36 -5.15
CA ALA A 107 -2.83 9.51 -4.51
C ALA A 107 -2.21 8.54 -5.53
N THR A 108 -3.04 7.90 -6.36
CA THR A 108 -2.58 6.98 -7.40
C THR A 108 -1.71 7.68 -8.43
N ALA A 109 -2.11 8.87 -8.89
CA ALA A 109 -1.30 9.66 -9.82
C ALA A 109 0.06 10.06 -9.21
N MET A 110 0.09 10.45 -7.92
CA MET A 110 1.33 10.75 -7.19
C MET A 110 2.23 9.52 -7.04
N LEU A 111 1.66 8.36 -6.72
CA LEU A 111 2.39 7.11 -6.58
C LEU A 111 2.94 6.60 -7.91
N LEU A 112 2.19 6.72 -9.01
CA LEU A 112 2.73 6.44 -10.35
C LEU A 112 3.90 7.37 -10.68
N HIS A 113 3.73 8.68 -10.44
CA HIS A 113 4.80 9.65 -10.66
C HIS A 113 6.05 9.36 -9.82
N LEU A 114 5.88 8.90 -8.57
CA LEU A 114 6.96 8.49 -7.68
C LEU A 114 7.85 7.39 -8.27
N PHE A 115 7.31 6.52 -9.12
CA PHE A 115 8.05 5.48 -9.86
C PHE A 115 8.32 5.84 -11.33
N GLY A 116 8.19 7.12 -11.71
CA GLY A 116 8.42 7.58 -13.09
C GLY A 116 7.36 7.12 -14.11
N LEU A 117 6.22 6.62 -13.64
CA LEU A 117 5.11 6.17 -14.47
C LEU A 117 4.18 7.34 -14.79
N ARG A 118 3.61 7.32 -16.00
CA ARG A 118 2.67 8.35 -16.47
C ARG A 118 1.23 7.95 -16.22
N TRP A 119 0.46 8.84 -15.56
CA TRP A 119 -0.98 8.69 -15.38
C TRP A 119 -1.68 8.44 -16.72
N ARG A 120 -1.48 9.31 -17.72
CA ARG A 120 -2.15 9.20 -19.04
C ARG A 120 -1.69 8.03 -19.92
N GLY A 121 -0.80 7.16 -19.44
CA GLY A 121 -0.31 5.98 -20.16
C GLY A 121 -1.00 4.69 -19.76
N ILE A 122 -0.45 3.55 -20.18
CA ILE A 122 -0.96 2.21 -19.85
C ILE A 122 -0.95 1.94 -18.33
N ALA A 123 0.05 2.46 -17.61
CA ALA A 123 0.16 2.27 -16.17
C ALA A 123 -1.02 2.90 -15.41
N GLY A 124 -1.43 4.12 -15.78
CA GLY A 124 -2.61 4.72 -15.16
C GLY A 124 -3.93 4.08 -15.61
N ALA A 125 -4.02 3.59 -16.85
CA ALA A 125 -5.18 2.82 -17.31
C ALA A 125 -5.36 1.54 -16.49
N ILE A 126 -4.28 0.77 -16.30
CA ILE A 126 -4.28 -0.45 -15.48
C ILE A 126 -4.55 -0.10 -14.01
N ALA A 127 -3.95 0.96 -13.48
CA ALA A 127 -4.20 1.39 -12.12
C ALA A 127 -5.68 1.74 -11.90
N LEU A 128 -6.30 2.48 -12.82
CA LEU A 128 -7.72 2.83 -12.74
C LEU A 128 -8.62 1.59 -12.77
N LEU A 129 -8.34 0.65 -13.69
CA LEU A 129 -9.04 -0.62 -13.75
C LEU A 129 -8.89 -1.41 -12.44
N ALA A 130 -7.67 -1.50 -11.90
CA ALA A 130 -7.41 -2.17 -10.65
C ALA A 130 -8.16 -1.52 -9.48
N LEU A 131 -8.22 -0.18 -9.41
CA LEU A 131 -8.99 0.54 -8.39
C LEU A 131 -10.49 0.22 -8.48
N GLY A 132 -11.06 0.21 -9.69
CA GLY A 132 -12.48 -0.11 -9.90
C GLY A 132 -12.86 -1.56 -9.58
N LEU A 133 -11.88 -2.47 -9.57
CA LEU A 133 -12.09 -3.89 -9.26
C LEU A 133 -11.71 -4.25 -7.81
N ALA A 134 -10.85 -3.44 -7.17
CA ALA A 134 -10.34 -3.72 -5.84
C ALA A 134 -11.43 -3.49 -4.77
N TRP A 135 -11.72 -4.52 -3.99
CA TRP A 135 -12.66 -4.47 -2.89
C TRP A 135 -12.34 -3.41 -1.84
N PRO A 136 -11.08 -3.26 -1.36
CA PRO A 136 -10.77 -2.20 -0.40
C PRO A 136 -11.11 -0.79 -0.90
N VAL A 137 -11.00 -0.56 -2.21
CA VAL A 137 -11.30 0.72 -2.86
C VAL A 137 -12.80 0.91 -3.01
N THR A 138 -13.47 -0.06 -3.64
CA THR A 138 -14.93 0.00 -3.86
C THR A 138 -15.71 0.05 -2.54
N PHE A 139 -15.28 -0.68 -1.51
CA PHE A 139 -15.85 -0.57 -0.17
C PHE A 139 -15.65 0.84 0.42
N THR A 140 -14.45 1.42 0.28
CA THR A 140 -14.16 2.78 0.80
C THR A 140 -15.10 3.81 0.17
N LEU A 141 -15.26 3.75 -1.16
CA LEU A 141 -16.14 4.64 -1.92
C LEU A 141 -17.61 4.49 -1.53
N ASP A 142 -18.05 3.26 -1.28
CA ASP A 142 -19.45 2.93 -0.96
C ASP A 142 -19.80 3.25 0.51
N ALA A 143 -18.95 2.87 1.46
CA ALA A 143 -19.20 3.05 2.89
C ALA A 143 -19.13 4.53 3.34
N GLY A 144 -18.46 5.37 2.54
CA GLY A 144 -18.14 6.76 2.85
C GLY A 144 -17.21 6.86 4.06
N ASN A 145 -15.95 6.43 3.84
CA ASN A 145 -14.89 6.41 4.85
C ASN A 145 -13.95 7.61 4.64
N VAL A 146 -12.80 7.65 5.33
CA VAL A 146 -11.74 8.66 5.16
C VAL A 146 -10.45 8.06 4.62
N ASN A 147 -10.50 6.82 4.12
CA ASN A 147 -9.29 6.11 3.71
C ASN A 147 -8.67 6.74 2.45
N GLY A 148 -9.44 7.40 1.58
CA GLY A 148 -8.92 8.14 0.43
C GLY A 148 -8.01 9.31 0.84
N PRO A 149 -8.49 10.26 1.68
CA PRO A 149 -7.64 11.31 2.24
C PRO A 149 -6.39 10.78 2.95
N VAL A 150 -6.52 9.68 3.72
CA VAL A 150 -5.38 9.05 4.40
C VAL A 150 -4.39 8.47 3.39
N LEU A 151 -4.85 7.83 2.31
CA LEU A 151 -4.01 7.31 1.24
C LEU A 151 -3.28 8.44 0.50
N LEU A 152 -3.95 9.56 0.26
CA LEU A 152 -3.32 10.76 -0.30
C LEU A 152 -2.21 11.30 0.61
N GLY A 153 -2.47 11.37 1.92
CA GLY A 153 -1.45 11.74 2.89
C GLY A 153 -0.25 10.77 2.91
N LEU A 154 -0.49 9.47 2.76
CA LEU A 154 0.57 8.46 2.60
C LEU A 154 1.39 8.69 1.32
N ALA A 155 0.74 8.92 0.19
CA ALA A 155 1.41 9.21 -1.08
C ALA A 155 2.25 10.50 -1.00
N ALA A 156 1.72 11.54 -0.34
CA ALA A 156 2.42 12.79 -0.09
C ALA A 156 3.62 12.61 0.84
N PHE A 157 3.47 11.82 1.92
CA PHE A 157 4.56 11.43 2.81
C PHE A 157 5.70 10.75 2.04
N LEU A 158 5.39 9.71 1.26
CA LEU A 158 6.37 8.96 0.48
C LEU A 158 7.11 9.85 -0.53
N LEU A 159 6.37 10.71 -1.23
CA LEU A 159 6.91 11.63 -2.22
C LEU A 159 7.82 12.70 -1.58
N ALA A 160 7.41 13.27 -0.46
CA ALA A 160 8.19 14.27 0.27
C ALA A 160 9.45 13.64 0.91
N ALA A 161 9.33 12.47 1.53
CA ALA A 161 10.44 11.75 2.16
C ALA A 161 11.50 11.32 1.13
N THR A 162 11.07 10.85 -0.04
CA THR A 162 11.98 10.54 -1.17
C THR A 162 12.79 11.76 -1.59
N ARG A 163 12.17 12.94 -1.58
CA ARG A 163 12.83 14.23 -1.90
C ARG A 163 13.57 14.85 -0.71
N GLN A 164 13.81 14.09 0.35
CA GLN A 164 14.44 14.55 1.60
C GLN A 164 13.71 15.70 2.32
N ARG A 165 12.45 15.99 1.98
CA ARG A 165 11.62 17.04 2.61
C ARG A 165 10.90 16.47 3.83
N TRP A 166 11.66 16.08 4.85
CA TRP A 166 11.15 15.35 6.02
C TRP A 166 10.15 16.12 6.88
N THR A 167 10.26 17.45 6.95
CA THR A 167 9.25 18.30 7.62
C THR A 167 7.89 18.20 6.94
N LEU A 168 7.85 18.34 5.61
CA LEU A 168 6.60 18.20 4.84
C LEU A 168 6.06 16.78 4.94
N ALA A 169 6.93 15.77 4.84
CA ALA A 169 6.54 14.37 5.02
C ALA A 169 5.88 14.15 6.39
N ALA A 170 6.49 14.67 7.46
CA ALA A 170 5.96 14.59 8.81
C ALA A 170 4.62 15.28 8.98
N VAL A 171 4.43 16.46 8.39
CA VAL A 171 3.13 17.15 8.41
C VAL A 171 2.07 16.32 7.70
N CYS A 172 2.37 15.79 6.50
CA CYS A 172 1.45 14.92 5.78
C CYS A 172 1.07 13.69 6.61
N LEU A 173 2.06 12.99 7.19
CA LEU A 173 1.80 11.84 8.06
C LEU A 173 0.99 12.26 9.30
N GLY A 174 1.36 13.34 9.98
CA GLY A 174 0.66 13.84 11.16
C GLY A 174 -0.79 14.21 10.89
N LEU A 175 -1.10 14.81 9.73
CA LEU A 175 -2.47 15.08 9.29
C LEU A 175 -3.26 13.78 9.10
N THR A 176 -2.66 12.73 8.54
CA THR A 176 -3.34 11.43 8.49
C THR A 176 -3.62 10.87 9.88
N LEU A 177 -2.67 11.00 10.81
CA LEU A 177 -2.85 10.51 12.18
C LEU A 177 -3.93 11.30 12.93
N ALA A 178 -4.05 12.59 12.64
CA ALA A 178 -5.07 13.47 13.19
C ALA A 178 -6.49 13.10 12.70
N LEU A 179 -6.61 12.60 11.47
CA LEU A 179 -7.88 12.16 10.91
C LEU A 179 -8.22 10.73 11.31
N LYS A 180 -7.31 9.78 11.07
CA LYS A 180 -7.47 8.36 11.39
C LYS A 180 -6.08 7.74 11.59
N PRO A 181 -5.71 7.31 12.81
CA PRO A 181 -4.34 6.91 13.16
C PRO A 181 -3.91 5.53 12.61
N ILE A 182 -4.48 5.10 11.49
CA ILE A 182 -4.17 3.83 10.84
C ILE A 182 -2.74 3.75 10.30
N LEU A 183 -2.14 4.89 9.98
CA LEU A 183 -0.75 4.98 9.51
C LEU A 183 0.25 5.14 10.66
N ALA A 184 -0.16 5.00 11.92
CA ALA A 184 0.75 5.05 13.07
C ALA A 184 1.97 4.12 12.94
N PRO A 185 1.87 2.89 12.39
CA PRO A 185 3.05 2.05 12.17
C PRO A 185 4.13 2.69 11.29
N VAL A 186 3.77 3.62 10.40
CA VAL A 186 4.72 4.33 9.52
C VAL A 186 5.67 5.25 10.31
N LEU A 187 5.31 5.63 11.55
CA LEU A 187 6.23 6.34 12.46
C LEU A 187 7.51 5.54 12.74
N LEU A 188 7.44 4.20 12.73
CA LEU A 188 8.61 3.33 12.83
C LEU A 188 9.59 3.56 11.68
N VAL A 189 9.08 3.79 10.45
CA VAL A 189 9.91 4.07 9.27
C VAL A 189 10.65 5.41 9.47
N VAL A 190 9.96 6.43 9.96
CA VAL A 190 10.58 7.74 10.27
C VAL A 190 11.68 7.60 11.33
N ALA A 191 11.43 6.80 12.38
CA ALA A 191 12.39 6.50 13.42
C ALA A 191 13.60 5.68 12.90
N LEU A 192 13.39 4.72 12.00
CA LEU A 192 14.44 3.93 11.36
C LEU A 192 15.38 4.77 10.49
N TYR A 193 14.88 5.87 9.92
CA TYR A 193 15.71 6.88 9.26
C TYR A 193 16.27 7.94 10.23
N ARG A 194 16.06 7.78 11.54
CA ARG A 194 16.55 8.66 12.62
C ARG A 194 16.12 10.11 12.45
N ARG A 195 14.95 10.34 11.84
CA ARG A 195 14.41 11.68 11.59
C ARG A 195 13.59 12.14 12.79
N TRP A 196 14.24 12.34 13.94
CA TRP A 196 13.58 12.62 15.22
C TRP A 196 12.72 13.90 15.20
N GLN A 197 13.18 14.96 14.53
CA GLN A 197 12.37 16.17 14.35
C GLN A 197 11.09 15.88 13.55
N ALA A 198 11.20 15.09 12.46
CA ALA A 198 10.05 14.69 11.66
C ALA A 198 9.10 13.80 12.48
N LEU A 199 9.63 12.90 13.31
CA LEU A 199 8.84 12.08 14.22
C LEU A 199 8.06 12.96 15.22
N ALA A 200 8.73 13.93 15.85
CA ALA A 200 8.11 14.86 16.77
C ALA A 200 7.00 15.68 16.10
N ILE A 201 7.21 16.17 14.87
CA ILE A 201 6.20 16.89 14.10
C ILE A 201 4.99 15.99 13.81
N ALA A 202 5.21 14.77 13.33
CA ALA A 202 4.13 13.84 12.98
C ALA A 202 3.24 13.50 14.19
N VAL A 203 3.83 13.43 15.40
CA VAL A 203 3.09 13.22 16.65
C VAL A 203 2.46 14.52 17.18
N ALA A 204 3.12 15.66 17.02
CA ALA A 204 2.61 16.94 17.50
C ALA A 204 1.35 17.38 16.75
N VAL A 205 1.26 17.15 15.44
CA VAL A 205 0.09 17.56 14.62
C VAL A 205 -1.26 17.05 15.17
N PRO A 206 -1.48 15.74 15.40
CA PRO A 206 -2.75 15.25 15.95
C PRO A 206 -3.03 15.79 17.35
N VAL A 207 -2.00 15.97 18.18
CA VAL A 207 -2.13 16.53 19.54
C VAL A 207 -2.61 17.98 19.46
N LEU A 208 -1.89 18.82 18.71
CA LEU A 208 -2.20 20.25 18.57
C LEU A 208 -3.59 20.48 17.94
N LEU A 209 -3.98 19.65 16.98
CA LEU A 209 -5.32 19.71 16.39
C LEU A 209 -6.42 19.19 17.32
N SER A 210 -6.10 18.33 18.29
CA SER A 210 -7.07 17.84 19.27
C SER A 210 -7.32 18.85 20.40
N VAL A 211 -6.32 19.65 20.78
CA VAL A 211 -6.38 20.59 21.91
C VAL A 211 -7.60 21.52 21.86
N PRO A 212 -7.91 22.22 20.75
CA PRO A 212 -9.06 23.12 20.70
C PRO A 212 -10.38 22.44 21.04
N LEU A 213 -10.58 21.20 20.56
CA LEU A 213 -11.80 20.45 20.82
C LEU A 213 -11.87 19.92 22.26
N LEU A 214 -10.74 19.46 22.81
CA LEU A 214 -10.66 19.01 24.20
C LEU A 214 -10.91 20.15 25.20
N LEU A 215 -10.59 21.39 24.82
CA LEU A 215 -10.85 22.59 25.61
C LEU A 215 -12.29 23.10 25.42
N ALA A 216 -12.75 23.24 24.18
CA ALA A 216 -14.05 23.85 23.86
C ALA A 216 -15.23 22.90 24.07
N ALA A 217 -15.04 21.59 23.92
CA ALA A 217 -16.08 20.57 24.05
C ALA A 217 -15.61 19.45 24.98
N PRO A 218 -15.79 19.60 26.32
CA PRO A 218 -15.30 18.63 27.30
C PRO A 218 -15.80 17.19 27.10
N ALA A 219 -16.98 16.99 26.50
CA ALA A 219 -17.51 15.67 26.13
C ALA A 219 -16.55 14.88 25.21
N THR A 220 -15.72 15.56 24.41
CA THR A 220 -14.71 14.89 23.57
C THR A 220 -13.60 14.21 24.36
N ARG A 221 -13.43 14.54 25.66
CA ARG A 221 -12.45 13.88 26.55
C ARG A 221 -12.82 12.42 26.83
N ALA A 222 -14.08 12.04 26.63
CA ALA A 222 -14.51 10.64 26.68
C ALA A 222 -13.70 9.73 25.73
N PHE A 223 -13.08 10.29 24.68
CA PHE A 223 -12.10 9.60 23.83
C PHE A 223 -11.09 8.77 24.65
N PHE A 224 -10.53 9.33 25.73
CA PHE A 224 -9.46 8.70 26.50
C PHE A 224 -9.92 7.54 27.38
N HIS A 225 -11.19 7.53 27.80
CA HIS A 225 -11.75 6.51 28.69
C HIS A 225 -12.70 5.54 27.98
N THR A 226 -13.15 5.87 26.77
CA THR A 226 -14.05 5.04 25.96
C THR A 226 -13.31 4.47 24.75
N THR A 227 -12.81 5.34 23.86
CA THR A 227 -12.27 4.92 22.57
C THR A 227 -10.86 4.36 22.65
N VAL A 228 -9.97 5.00 23.43
CA VAL A 228 -8.59 4.51 23.60
C VAL A 228 -8.56 3.09 24.19
N PRO A 229 -9.30 2.77 25.28
CA PRO A 229 -9.36 1.39 25.78
C PRO A 229 -9.90 0.40 24.75
N LEU A 230 -10.92 0.77 23.99
CA LEU A 230 -11.45 -0.07 22.91
C LEU A 230 -10.39 -0.33 21.82
N LEU A 231 -9.67 0.70 21.37
CA LEU A 231 -8.60 0.58 20.37
C LEU A 231 -7.41 -0.25 20.87
N LEU A 232 -7.11 -0.22 22.17
CA LEU A 232 -5.99 -0.99 22.73
C LEU A 232 -6.34 -2.45 23.00
N HIS A 233 -7.55 -2.71 23.50
CA HIS A 233 -7.93 -4.04 23.99
C HIS A 233 -8.91 -4.79 23.09
N GLY A 234 -9.56 -4.09 22.14
CA GLY A 234 -10.50 -4.71 21.19
C GLY A 234 -11.73 -5.32 21.85
N GLN A 235 -12.21 -4.76 22.96
CA GLN A 235 -13.29 -5.28 23.82
C GLN A 235 -14.69 -5.18 23.19
N ASN A 236 -14.88 -5.61 21.94
CA ASN A 236 -16.17 -5.63 21.28
C ASN A 236 -16.29 -6.82 20.30
N ALA A 237 -17.23 -7.74 20.58
CA ALA A 237 -17.39 -8.97 19.80
C ALA A 237 -17.69 -8.72 18.31
N GLN A 238 -18.58 -7.77 17.99
CA GLN A 238 -18.97 -7.47 16.60
C GLN A 238 -17.79 -6.94 15.78
N ILE A 239 -16.96 -6.08 16.37
CA ILE A 239 -15.72 -5.61 15.73
C ILE A 239 -14.76 -6.77 15.51
N GLN A 240 -14.63 -7.68 16.49
CA GLN A 240 -13.74 -8.83 16.39
C GLN A 240 -14.16 -9.83 15.31
N GLU A 241 -15.46 -10.05 15.11
CA GLU A 241 -15.99 -10.95 14.07
C GLU A 241 -15.60 -10.51 12.65
N ALA A 242 -15.63 -9.21 12.39
CA ALA A 242 -15.25 -8.62 11.11
C ALA A 242 -13.73 -8.39 10.97
N SER A 243 -12.96 -8.58 12.04
CA SER A 243 -11.57 -8.15 12.07
C SER A 243 -10.60 -9.12 11.39
N ILE A 244 -9.67 -8.58 10.59
CA ILE A 244 -8.59 -9.31 9.94
C ILE A 244 -7.30 -9.38 10.78
N ALA A 245 -7.29 -8.87 12.01
CA ALA A 245 -6.14 -8.97 12.91
C ALA A 245 -5.83 -10.44 13.22
N LEU A 246 -4.55 -10.75 13.49
CA LEU A 246 -4.09 -12.12 13.68
C LEU A 246 -4.84 -12.81 14.83
N ARG A 247 -5.01 -12.09 15.94
CA ARG A 247 -5.77 -12.55 17.10
C ARG A 247 -7.20 -12.92 16.75
N SER A 248 -7.92 -12.04 16.06
CA SER A 248 -9.32 -12.21 15.72
C SER A 248 -9.52 -13.37 14.74
N ALA A 249 -8.62 -13.52 13.77
CA ALA A 249 -8.64 -14.66 12.85
C ALA A 249 -8.31 -15.98 13.56
N ALA A 250 -7.27 -16.01 14.41
CA ALA A 250 -6.87 -17.22 15.12
C ALA A 250 -7.89 -17.65 16.18
N ALA A 251 -8.53 -16.71 16.86
CA ALA A 251 -9.62 -16.98 17.80
C ALA A 251 -10.83 -17.62 17.10
N ARG A 252 -11.19 -17.14 15.90
CA ARG A 252 -12.25 -17.76 15.08
C ARG A 252 -11.93 -19.18 14.64
N LEU A 253 -10.64 -19.50 14.50
CA LEU A 253 -10.15 -20.86 14.22
C LEU A 253 -9.97 -21.72 15.48
N ALA A 254 -10.46 -21.26 16.64
CA ALA A 254 -10.33 -21.93 17.94
C ALA A 254 -8.88 -22.26 18.32
N VAL A 255 -7.91 -21.43 17.90
CA VAL A 255 -6.49 -21.59 18.26
C VAL A 255 -6.30 -21.23 19.74
N PRO A 256 -5.57 -22.04 20.54
CA PRO A 256 -5.33 -21.73 21.95
C PRO A 256 -4.58 -20.40 22.15
N ASP A 257 -4.94 -19.64 23.19
CA ASP A 257 -4.39 -18.30 23.46
C ASP A 257 -2.85 -18.25 23.51
N ALA A 258 -2.21 -19.27 24.08
CA ALA A 258 -0.75 -19.37 24.14
C ALA A 258 -0.12 -19.43 22.73
N ALA A 259 -0.76 -20.15 21.81
CA ALA A 259 -0.31 -20.24 20.42
C ALA A 259 -0.56 -18.92 19.67
N ILE A 260 -1.68 -18.24 19.94
CA ILE A 260 -1.95 -16.90 19.38
C ILE A 260 -0.86 -15.91 19.82
N ARG A 261 -0.53 -15.87 21.11
CA ARG A 261 0.53 -15.01 21.66
C ARG A 261 1.90 -15.31 21.06
N ALA A 262 2.24 -16.59 20.92
CA ALA A 262 3.48 -17.00 20.26
C ALA A 262 3.52 -16.55 18.79
N ALA A 263 2.41 -16.67 18.06
CA ALA A 263 2.30 -16.21 16.68
C ALA A 263 2.40 -14.68 16.56
N GLU A 264 1.77 -13.92 17.45
CA GLU A 264 1.90 -12.45 17.52
C GLU A 264 3.37 -12.04 17.75
N ILE A 265 4.06 -12.69 18.69
CA ILE A 265 5.49 -12.42 18.94
C ILE A 265 6.32 -12.75 17.70
N ALA A 266 6.05 -13.88 17.04
CA ALA A 266 6.76 -14.27 15.83
C ALA A 266 6.55 -13.26 14.69
N VAL A 267 5.31 -12.78 14.49
CA VAL A 267 5.01 -11.73 13.50
C VAL A 267 5.70 -10.42 13.86
N LEU A 268 5.68 -10.01 15.14
CA LEU A 268 6.38 -8.81 15.59
C LEU A 268 7.88 -8.89 15.31
N VAL A 269 8.53 -9.99 15.71
CA VAL A 269 9.96 -10.21 15.46
C VAL A 269 10.26 -10.23 13.97
N LEU A 270 9.45 -10.93 13.17
CA LEU A 270 9.60 -10.96 11.71
C LEU A 270 9.47 -9.56 11.10
N THR A 271 8.45 -8.79 11.48
CA THR A 271 8.24 -7.41 11.00
C THR A 271 9.43 -6.52 11.35
N LEU A 272 9.88 -6.51 12.62
CA LEU A 272 11.02 -5.71 13.04
C LEU A 272 12.32 -6.13 12.35
N TRP A 273 12.53 -7.44 12.19
CA TRP A 273 13.69 -7.97 11.48
C TRP A 273 13.68 -7.56 10.00
N LEU A 274 12.54 -7.66 9.31
CA LEU A 274 12.38 -7.24 7.92
C LEU A 274 12.64 -5.74 7.76
N LEU A 275 12.08 -4.92 8.66
CA LEU A 275 12.30 -3.48 8.67
C LEU A 275 13.80 -3.14 8.85
N TRP A 276 14.45 -3.79 9.81
CA TRP A 276 15.88 -3.58 10.06
C TRP A 276 16.74 -4.03 8.88
N GLN A 277 16.50 -5.24 8.35
CA GLN A 277 17.27 -5.80 7.25
C GLN A 277 17.12 -4.95 6.00
N ARG A 278 15.88 -4.56 5.65
CA ARG A 278 15.63 -3.70 4.50
C ARG A 278 16.28 -2.32 4.71
N ARG A 279 16.14 -1.72 5.89
CA ARG A 279 16.75 -0.43 6.19
C ARG A 279 18.28 -0.44 6.07
N ARG A 280 18.95 -1.53 6.49
CA ARG A 280 20.42 -1.64 6.49
C ARG A 280 21.02 -1.64 5.09
N GLY A 281 20.30 -2.15 4.11
CA GLY A 281 20.77 -2.26 2.72
C GLY A 281 20.34 -1.13 1.79
N SER A 282 19.53 -0.17 2.25
CA SER A 282 18.83 0.77 1.35
C SER A 282 19.16 2.24 1.59
N ALA A 283 19.35 2.97 0.49
CA ALA A 283 19.28 4.41 0.45
C ALA A 283 17.83 4.89 0.70
N ILE A 284 17.63 6.20 0.88
CA ILE A 284 16.28 6.78 0.92
C ILE A 284 15.82 6.98 -0.52
N GLU A 285 15.17 5.96 -1.07
CA GLU A 285 14.64 5.94 -2.43
C GLU A 285 13.19 5.45 -2.46
N PRO A 286 12.42 5.72 -3.53
CA PRO A 286 10.99 5.39 -3.61
C PRO A 286 10.65 3.97 -3.16
N ARG A 287 11.37 2.99 -3.72
CA ARG A 287 11.13 1.57 -3.49
C ARG A 287 11.35 1.19 -2.03
N SER A 288 12.51 1.56 -1.47
CA SER A 288 12.84 1.27 -0.07
C SER A 288 11.80 1.84 0.91
N LEU A 289 11.34 3.08 0.68
CA LEU A 289 10.33 3.73 1.52
C LEU A 289 8.98 3.03 1.42
N VAL A 290 8.56 2.67 0.21
CA VAL A 290 7.32 1.91 -0.02
C VAL A 290 7.37 0.56 0.67
N GLU A 291 8.45 -0.21 0.51
CA GLU A 291 8.58 -1.54 1.12
C GLU A 291 8.61 -1.46 2.64
N LEU A 292 9.41 -0.55 3.23
CA LEU A 292 9.42 -0.33 4.69
C LEU A 292 8.04 0.07 5.22
N THR A 293 7.36 0.97 4.52
CA THR A 293 6.00 1.42 4.87
C THR A 293 5.01 0.27 4.81
N THR A 294 5.04 -0.54 3.75
CA THR A 294 4.15 -1.69 3.61
C THR A 294 4.44 -2.77 4.65
N ILE A 295 5.70 -3.09 4.93
CA ILE A 295 6.07 -4.03 6.01
C ILE A 295 5.53 -3.53 7.35
N ALA A 296 5.72 -2.25 7.67
CA ALA A 296 5.22 -1.66 8.91
C ALA A 296 3.69 -1.69 9.01
N LEU A 297 2.98 -1.34 7.94
CA LEU A 297 1.51 -1.36 7.91
C LEU A 297 0.96 -2.78 8.01
N VAL A 298 1.50 -3.73 7.23
CA VAL A 298 1.07 -5.14 7.26
C VAL A 298 1.28 -5.74 8.65
N GLY A 299 2.47 -5.55 9.23
CA GLY A 299 2.75 -5.97 10.61
C GLY A 299 1.82 -5.30 11.62
N GLY A 300 1.60 -3.99 11.47
CA GLY A 300 0.68 -3.22 12.33
C GLY A 300 -0.77 -3.70 12.24
N PHE A 301 -1.28 -4.05 11.06
CA PHE A 301 -2.64 -4.56 10.88
C PHE A 301 -2.81 -5.97 11.46
N LEU A 302 -1.77 -6.82 11.37
CA LEU A 302 -1.80 -8.15 11.95
C LEU A 302 -1.74 -8.11 13.49
N LEU A 303 -0.99 -7.15 14.05
CA LEU A 303 -0.72 -7.05 15.49
C LEU A 303 -1.65 -6.09 16.24
N SER A 304 -2.52 -5.36 15.54
CA SER A 304 -3.51 -4.50 16.19
C SER A 304 -4.57 -5.32 16.92
N SER A 305 -5.25 -4.69 17.88
CA SER A 305 -6.38 -5.31 18.59
C SER A 305 -7.54 -5.67 17.66
N PHE A 306 -7.70 -4.89 16.59
CA PHE A 306 -8.53 -5.18 15.43
C PHE A 306 -8.02 -4.38 14.21
N SER A 307 -8.28 -4.91 13.02
CA SER A 307 -8.10 -4.27 11.72
C SER A 307 -9.17 -4.76 10.74
N PHE A 308 -9.41 -4.03 9.63
CA PHE A 308 -10.47 -4.36 8.68
C PHE A 308 -9.93 -4.61 7.26
N SER A 309 -10.63 -5.42 6.47
CA SER A 309 -10.22 -5.79 5.11
C SER A 309 -10.03 -4.60 4.17
N HIS A 310 -10.81 -3.54 4.34
CA HIS A 310 -10.71 -2.34 3.52
C HIS A 310 -9.42 -1.54 3.76
N TYR A 311 -8.63 -1.88 4.77
CA TYR A 311 -7.27 -1.34 4.98
C TYR A 311 -6.28 -1.82 3.90
N GLY A 312 -6.65 -2.83 3.11
CA GLY A 312 -5.89 -3.29 1.96
C GLY A 312 -5.57 -2.18 0.94
N ILE A 313 -6.33 -1.08 0.93
CA ILE A 313 -6.05 0.08 0.07
C ILE A 313 -4.67 0.69 0.32
N PHE A 314 -4.13 0.60 1.55
CA PHE A 314 -2.81 1.13 1.88
C PHE A 314 -1.64 0.25 1.38
N VAL A 315 -1.94 -0.89 0.77
CA VAL A 315 -0.97 -1.72 0.03
C VAL A 315 -0.78 -1.22 -1.41
N LEU A 316 -1.61 -0.27 -1.89
CA LEU A 316 -1.53 0.29 -3.24
C LEU A 316 -0.13 0.84 -3.63
N PRO A 317 0.60 1.58 -2.77
CA PRO A 317 1.96 2.00 -3.10
C PRO A 317 2.87 0.83 -3.47
N PHE A 318 2.77 -0.28 -2.74
CA PHE A 318 3.55 -1.48 -3.01
C PHE A 318 3.09 -2.18 -4.29
N ALA A 319 1.78 -2.28 -4.55
CA ALA A 319 1.27 -2.82 -5.80
C ALA A 319 1.79 -2.03 -7.02
N ILE A 320 1.84 -0.70 -6.93
CA ILE A 320 2.42 0.16 -7.98
C ILE A 320 3.93 -0.06 -8.10
N SER A 321 4.64 -0.28 -7.00
CA SER A 321 6.08 -0.55 -7.04
C SER A 321 6.44 -1.83 -7.81
N LEU A 322 5.51 -2.78 -8.00
CA LEU A 322 5.74 -4.00 -8.78
C LEU A 322 5.88 -3.75 -10.29
N PHE A 323 5.49 -2.58 -10.80
CA PHE A 323 5.77 -2.16 -12.17
C PHE A 323 7.24 -1.83 -12.40
N ASP A 324 8.00 -1.54 -11.34
CA ASP A 324 9.45 -1.39 -11.42
C ASP A 324 10.08 -2.73 -11.77
N ARG A 325 10.65 -2.84 -12.98
CA ARG A 325 11.18 -4.09 -13.50
C ARG A 325 12.26 -4.71 -12.63
N SER A 326 12.98 -3.89 -11.86
CA SER A 326 14.06 -4.32 -10.97
C SER A 326 13.59 -4.72 -9.58
N SER A 327 12.28 -4.65 -9.28
CA SER A 327 11.74 -5.08 -8.00
C SER A 327 11.94 -6.60 -7.79
N PRO A 328 12.57 -7.03 -6.67
CA PRO A 328 12.77 -8.44 -6.36
C PRO A 328 11.45 -9.13 -5.95
N HIS A 329 10.40 -8.35 -5.74
CA HIS A 329 9.08 -8.82 -5.32
C HIS A 329 8.15 -9.18 -6.48
N ARG A 330 8.61 -9.11 -7.74
CA ARG A 330 7.86 -9.52 -8.94
C ARG A 330 7.79 -11.05 -9.08
N HIS A 331 7.11 -11.68 -8.14
CA HIS A 331 6.95 -13.13 -8.06
C HIS A 331 5.48 -13.51 -7.87
N TRP A 332 5.11 -14.73 -8.28
CA TRP A 332 3.72 -15.19 -8.25
C TRP A 332 3.11 -15.11 -6.84
N LEU A 333 3.87 -15.41 -5.79
CA LEU A 333 3.41 -15.30 -4.40
C LEU A 333 2.97 -13.88 -4.05
N THR A 334 3.76 -12.87 -4.41
CA THR A 334 3.40 -11.45 -4.18
C THR A 334 2.15 -11.07 -4.96
N ALA A 335 2.06 -11.49 -6.22
CA ALA A 335 0.89 -11.25 -7.07
C ALA A 335 -0.37 -11.91 -6.48
N ALA A 336 -0.25 -13.15 -6.00
CA ALA A 336 -1.34 -13.87 -5.33
C ALA A 336 -1.78 -13.15 -4.03
N CYS A 337 -0.84 -12.64 -3.22
CA CYS A 337 -1.18 -11.87 -2.02
C CYS A 337 -1.93 -10.59 -2.36
N VAL A 338 -1.44 -9.80 -3.33
CA VAL A 338 -2.10 -8.56 -3.79
C VAL A 338 -3.49 -8.87 -4.37
N PHE A 339 -3.62 -9.97 -5.12
CA PHE A 339 -4.91 -10.44 -5.62
C PHE A 339 -5.87 -10.80 -4.48
N CYS A 340 -5.43 -11.58 -3.49
CA CYS A 340 -6.26 -11.98 -2.34
C CYS A 340 -6.75 -10.78 -1.53
N ILE A 341 -5.91 -9.76 -1.36
CA ILE A 341 -6.24 -8.51 -0.68
C ILE A 341 -7.20 -7.65 -1.53
N GLY A 342 -7.01 -7.63 -2.85
CA GLY A 342 -7.83 -6.83 -3.76
C GLY A 342 -9.18 -7.46 -4.09
N LEU A 343 -9.33 -8.79 -4.01
CA LEU A 343 -10.52 -9.49 -4.50
C LEU A 343 -11.76 -9.20 -3.64
N ARG A 344 -12.90 -8.94 -4.29
CA ARG A 344 -14.22 -8.76 -3.64
C ARG A 344 -14.82 -10.04 -3.11
N GLN A 345 -14.75 -11.10 -3.89
CA GLN A 345 -15.36 -12.37 -3.53
C GLN A 345 -14.66 -13.00 -2.32
N GLY A 346 -15.44 -13.34 -1.29
CA GLY A 346 -14.99 -14.22 -0.21
C GLY A 346 -14.66 -15.61 -0.75
N TRP A 347 -13.78 -16.34 -0.07
CA TRP A 347 -13.45 -17.72 -0.44
C TRP A 347 -14.29 -18.75 0.32
N GLY A 348 -15.33 -18.30 1.01
CA GLY A 348 -16.25 -19.20 1.68
C GLY A 348 -16.90 -20.15 0.66
N LEU A 349 -16.81 -21.44 0.94
CA LEU A 349 -17.39 -22.52 0.19
C LEU A 349 -18.29 -23.32 1.14
N ASN A 350 -19.56 -22.91 1.22
CA ASN A 350 -20.56 -23.47 2.15
C ASN A 350 -20.81 -24.98 1.98
N GLN A 351 -20.31 -25.60 0.91
CA GLN A 351 -20.37 -27.06 0.68
C GLN A 351 -19.20 -27.83 1.30
N LEU A 352 -18.12 -27.13 1.72
CA LEU A 352 -16.97 -27.75 2.37
C LEU A 352 -17.23 -27.94 3.87
N PRO A 353 -16.47 -28.83 4.55
CA PRO A 353 -16.52 -28.93 5.99
C PRO A 353 -16.29 -27.56 6.64
N HIS A 354 -17.05 -27.27 7.70
CA HIS A 354 -17.06 -25.97 8.37
C HIS A 354 -15.66 -25.40 8.66
N ARG A 355 -14.75 -26.25 9.16
CA ARG A 355 -13.36 -25.84 9.46
C ARG A 355 -12.57 -25.39 8.23
N VAL A 356 -12.82 -25.98 7.07
CA VAL A 356 -12.17 -25.59 5.82
C VAL A 356 -12.71 -24.24 5.37
N ASP A 357 -14.02 -24.05 5.46
CA ASP A 357 -14.70 -22.79 5.15
C ASP A 357 -14.19 -21.63 6.04
N GLU A 358 -14.06 -21.87 7.36
CA GLU A 358 -13.53 -20.89 8.32
C GLU A 358 -12.11 -20.44 7.96
N VAL A 359 -11.25 -21.36 7.55
CA VAL A 359 -9.87 -21.05 7.12
C VAL A 359 -9.89 -20.22 5.84
N LEU A 360 -10.72 -20.57 4.87
CA LEU A 360 -10.87 -19.81 3.63
C LEU A 360 -11.44 -18.41 3.88
N ALA A 361 -12.33 -18.26 4.87
CA ALA A 361 -12.82 -16.96 5.31
C ALA A 361 -11.70 -16.05 5.86
N GLN A 362 -10.59 -16.62 6.35
CA GLN A 362 -9.41 -15.87 6.81
C GLN A 362 -8.45 -15.41 5.69
N ARG A 363 -8.89 -15.44 4.41
CA ARG A 363 -8.05 -15.10 3.24
C ARG A 363 -7.23 -13.81 3.40
N PHE A 364 -7.78 -12.76 4.02
CA PHE A 364 -7.09 -11.49 4.21
C PHE A 364 -5.91 -11.63 5.18
N THR A 365 -6.13 -12.21 6.35
CA THR A 365 -5.07 -12.43 7.35
C THR A 365 -3.98 -13.34 6.77
N LEU A 366 -4.37 -14.41 6.09
CA LEU A 366 -3.43 -15.33 5.43
C LEU A 366 -2.62 -14.63 4.33
N ALA A 367 -3.24 -13.77 3.51
CA ALA A 367 -2.56 -13.00 2.48
C ALA A 367 -1.57 -11.98 3.06
N LEU A 368 -1.90 -11.35 4.19
CA LEU A 368 -0.99 -10.44 4.90
C LEU A 368 0.22 -11.18 5.49
N LEU A 369 0.02 -12.36 6.10
CA LEU A 369 1.11 -13.21 6.57
C LEU A 369 2.02 -13.67 5.42
N ALA A 370 1.41 -14.14 4.32
CA ALA A 370 2.13 -14.55 3.12
C ALA A 370 2.87 -13.37 2.46
N LEU A 371 2.36 -12.15 2.58
CA LEU A 371 3.02 -10.95 2.08
C LEU A 371 4.30 -10.63 2.88
N LEU A 372 4.31 -10.79 4.21
CA LEU A 372 5.55 -10.69 5.01
C LEU A 372 6.58 -11.75 4.58
N LEU A 373 6.13 -12.98 4.30
CA LEU A 373 7.00 -14.03 3.75
C LEU A 373 7.53 -13.65 2.35
N ALA A 374 6.71 -13.05 1.49
CA ALA A 374 7.14 -12.57 0.18
C ALA A 374 8.19 -11.46 0.28
N PHE A 375 8.10 -10.59 1.29
CA PHE A 375 9.15 -9.61 1.60
C PHE A 375 10.46 -10.29 2.02
N TRP A 376 10.37 -11.26 2.94
CA TRP A 376 11.54 -12.06 3.37
C TRP A 376 12.25 -12.71 2.17
N LEU A 377 11.49 -13.36 1.29
CA LEU A 377 12.03 -13.98 0.07
C LEU A 377 12.68 -12.97 -0.87
N GLY A 378 12.05 -11.80 -1.06
CA GLY A 378 12.57 -10.75 -1.92
C GLY A 378 13.90 -10.18 -1.42
N ILE A 379 14.00 -9.87 -0.13
CA ILE A 379 15.23 -9.36 0.50
C ILE A 379 16.35 -10.41 0.44
N LYS A 380 16.03 -11.69 0.68
CA LYS A 380 17.00 -12.80 0.57
C LYS A 380 17.55 -12.91 -0.86
N ARG A 381 16.68 -12.83 -1.88
CA ARG A 381 17.10 -12.87 -3.30
C ARG A 381 18.01 -11.71 -3.68
N GLU A 382 17.65 -10.48 -3.27
CA GLU A 382 18.46 -9.29 -3.51
C GLU A 382 19.86 -9.41 -2.87
N THR A 383 19.93 -9.92 -1.64
CA THR A 383 21.20 -10.16 -0.93
C THR A 383 22.08 -11.19 -1.64
N LEU A 384 21.50 -12.28 -2.15
CA LEU A 384 22.22 -13.32 -2.89
C LEU A 384 22.74 -12.79 -4.23
N GLN A 385 21.93 -11.99 -4.95
CA GLN A 385 22.35 -11.36 -6.22
C GLN A 385 23.52 -10.39 -6.02
N LEU A 386 23.50 -9.60 -4.94
CA LEU A 386 24.59 -8.68 -4.60
C LEU A 386 25.88 -9.43 -4.23
N SER A 387 25.75 -10.56 -3.53
CA SER A 387 26.90 -11.39 -3.14
C SER A 387 27.53 -12.09 -4.35
N GLY A 388 26.71 -12.65 -5.24
CA GLY A 388 27.19 -13.31 -6.47
C GLY A 388 27.87 -12.34 -7.45
N ARG A 389 27.42 -11.07 -7.52
CA ARG A 389 28.10 -10.05 -8.33
C ARG A 389 29.48 -9.66 -7.81
N ARG A 390 29.68 -9.67 -6.49
CA ARG A 390 31.00 -9.41 -5.89
C ARG A 390 31.98 -10.53 -6.21
N THR A 391 31.57 -11.79 -6.07
CA THR A 391 32.44 -12.94 -6.39
C THR A 391 32.86 -12.99 -7.86
N THR A 392 31.99 -12.59 -8.80
CA THR A 392 32.36 -12.51 -10.23
C THR A 392 33.23 -11.31 -10.59
N SER A 393 33.22 -10.26 -9.77
CA SER A 393 34.06 -9.06 -9.98
C SER A 393 35.46 -9.22 -9.38
N ASP A 394 35.60 -10.01 -8.31
CA ASP A 394 36.90 -10.33 -7.68
C ASP A 394 37.61 -11.49 -8.39
N ALA A 395 36.88 -12.33 -9.13
CA ALA A 395 37.46 -13.20 -10.13
C ALA A 395 37.93 -12.31 -11.30
N GLY A 396 39.19 -11.87 -11.27
CA GLY A 396 39.83 -11.18 -12.40
C GLY A 396 39.70 -12.00 -13.70
N PRO A 397 39.92 -11.37 -14.88
CA PRO A 397 39.81 -12.07 -16.16
C PRO A 397 40.64 -13.35 -16.10
N GLU A 398 39.99 -14.48 -16.42
CA GLU A 398 40.64 -15.78 -16.52
C GLU A 398 41.89 -15.61 -17.39
N PRO A 399 43.10 -16.00 -16.94
CA PRO A 399 44.28 -15.87 -17.76
C PRO A 399 44.03 -16.64 -19.04
N VAL A 400 43.95 -15.91 -20.16
CA VAL A 400 43.90 -16.49 -21.49
C VAL A 400 45.17 -17.31 -21.63
N LEU A 401 45.04 -18.63 -21.45
CA LEU A 401 46.10 -19.57 -21.76
C LEU A 401 46.47 -19.33 -23.23
N PRO A 402 47.74 -19.00 -23.54
CA PRO A 402 48.14 -18.83 -24.92
C PRO A 402 47.82 -20.11 -25.66
N ALA A 403 47.14 -19.97 -26.81
CA ALA A 403 46.87 -21.09 -27.70
C ALA A 403 48.19 -21.82 -27.99
N PRO A 404 48.22 -23.17 -27.99
CA PRO A 404 49.41 -23.91 -28.32
C PRO A 404 49.87 -23.49 -29.73
N THR A 405 51.07 -22.93 -29.81
CA THR A 405 51.73 -22.65 -31.08
C THR A 405 52.04 -23.98 -31.75
N ASP A 406 51.32 -24.29 -32.83
CA ASP A 406 51.64 -25.41 -33.72
C ASP A 406 53.06 -25.22 -34.30
N PRO A 407 54.00 -26.15 -34.07
CA PRO A 407 55.36 -26.05 -34.60
C PRO A 407 55.45 -26.71 -35.99
N LEU A 408 54.61 -26.35 -36.96
CA LEU A 408 54.73 -26.85 -38.34
C LEU A 408 54.21 -25.84 -39.38
N SER A 409 54.95 -24.75 -39.59
CA SER A 409 54.89 -24.02 -40.87
C SER A 409 56.18 -23.22 -41.11
N SER A 410 57.27 -23.93 -41.42
CA SER A 410 58.44 -23.33 -42.06
C SER A 410 58.57 -23.89 -43.47
N THR A 411 57.97 -23.20 -44.43
CA THR A 411 58.27 -23.37 -45.86
C THR A 411 58.45 -21.98 -46.47
N PRO A 412 59.65 -21.62 -46.94
CA PRO A 412 59.86 -20.35 -47.62
C PRO A 412 59.46 -20.48 -49.09
N LEU A 413 58.42 -19.75 -49.50
CA LEU A 413 58.12 -19.54 -50.93
C LEU A 413 58.80 -18.26 -51.40
N ALA A 414 59.58 -18.43 -52.47
CA ALA A 414 60.44 -17.44 -53.09
C ALA A 414 59.67 -16.29 -53.76
N GLU A 415 60.18 -15.06 -53.61
CA GLU A 415 59.81 -13.91 -54.43
C GLU A 415 60.47 -13.98 -55.82
N PRO A 416 59.78 -13.59 -56.91
CA PRO A 416 60.43 -13.11 -58.12
C PRO A 416 60.50 -11.57 -58.15
N ARG A 417 61.71 -11.06 -58.38
CA ARG A 417 62.03 -9.66 -58.66
C ARG A 417 61.45 -9.16 -59.99
N ARG A 418 61.10 -7.87 -60.00
CA ARG A 418 61.27 -6.78 -61.03
C ARG A 418 59.94 -5.99 -61.16
N GLY A 419 59.91 -4.66 -61.16
CA GLY A 419 60.95 -3.64 -61.21
C GLY A 419 60.38 -2.22 -61.11
N ARG A 420 61.31 -1.26 -61.07
CA ARG A 420 61.20 0.21 -61.02
C ARG A 420 60.14 0.84 -61.96
N THR A 421 59.50 1.92 -61.49
CA THR A 421 59.52 3.32 -62.04
C THR A 421 58.66 4.23 -61.12
N LEU A 422 59.26 5.21 -60.42
CA LEU A 422 59.45 6.65 -60.74
C LEU A 422 58.26 7.59 -60.44
N ARG A 423 58.50 8.48 -59.45
CA ARG A 423 58.06 9.89 -59.28
C ARG A 423 56.87 10.39 -60.12
N ARG A 424 55.86 10.98 -59.47
CA ARG A 424 55.82 12.36 -58.96
C ARG A 424 54.68 12.53 -57.96
#